data_AF-A0A381IEN1-F1
#
_entry.id   AF-A0A381IEN1-F1
#
_cell.length_a   1.000
_cell.length_b   1.000
_cell.length_c   1.000
_cell.angle_alpha   90.00
_cell.angle_beta   90.00
_cell.angle_gamma   90.00
#
_symmetry.space_group_name_H-M   'P 1'
#
loop_
_entity.id
_entity.type
_entity.pdbx_description
1 polymer ?
#
loop_
_entity_poly.entity_id
_entity_poly.type
_entity_poly.pdbx_seq_one_letter_code
_entity_poly.pdbx_strand_id
1 'polypeptide(L)'
;MKNHTYKEIKNIYGKISPFEFKDKLIDIAKYTAKENNRELLDAGRGNPNWTCSTAREAFFTFGHFAITETRSNWDLGHLAGMPQKKGIKERFFKFINENIDMPGAYLARDIINFGINELGFDGDEFVHELADGIIGDNYPLPDRMLPHMEKNSTRLPSSRNEI
;
A
#
# COMPACT_ATOMS: atom_id res chain seq x y z
N MET A 1 -24.01 -9.79 -36.64
CA MET A 1 -23.71 -10.76 -35.56
C MET A 1 -22.31 -11.28 -35.76
N LYS A 2 -21.36 -10.97 -34.88
CA LYS A 2 -20.10 -11.72 -34.83
C LYS A 2 -19.99 -12.35 -33.43
N ASN A 3 -20.64 -13.50 -33.29
CA ASN A 3 -20.21 -14.50 -32.33
C ASN A 3 -18.85 -14.97 -32.84
N HIS A 4 -17.78 -14.34 -32.40
CA HIS A 4 -16.44 -14.85 -32.63
C HIS A 4 -16.33 -16.17 -31.88
N THR A 5 -16.74 -17.23 -32.57
CA THR A 5 -16.77 -18.59 -32.03
C THR A 5 -15.33 -18.98 -31.76
N TYR A 6 -15.08 -19.81 -30.74
CA TYR A 6 -13.76 -20.37 -30.44
C TYR A 6 -13.02 -20.88 -31.71
N LYS A 7 -13.78 -21.40 -32.67
CA LYS A 7 -13.32 -21.84 -34.00
C LYS A 7 -12.69 -20.73 -34.85
N GLU A 8 -13.21 -19.51 -34.83
CA GLU A 8 -12.65 -18.37 -35.55
C GLU A 8 -11.34 -17.88 -34.91
N ILE A 9 -11.31 -17.79 -33.58
CA ILE A 9 -10.10 -17.42 -32.82
C ILE A 9 -8.98 -18.43 -33.08
N LYS A 10 -9.30 -19.74 -33.07
CA LYS A 10 -8.35 -20.80 -33.39
C LYS A 10 -7.84 -20.74 -34.83
N ASN A 11 -8.67 -20.30 -35.78
CA ASN A 11 -8.29 -20.23 -37.19
C ASN A 11 -7.31 -19.10 -37.52
N ILE A 12 -7.32 -18.01 -36.74
CA ILE A 12 -6.42 -16.86 -36.91
C ILE A 12 -5.15 -16.98 -36.05
N TYR A 13 -5.16 -17.83 -35.02
CA TYR A 13 -4.01 -18.08 -34.16
C TYR A 13 -2.80 -18.58 -34.97
N GLY A 14 -1.65 -17.93 -34.80
CA GLY A 14 -0.42 -18.24 -35.54
C GLY A 14 -0.38 -17.78 -37.01
N LYS A 15 -1.44 -17.13 -37.52
CA LYS A 15 -1.50 -16.60 -38.90
C LYS A 15 -1.47 -15.08 -38.98
N ILE A 16 -1.54 -14.40 -37.85
CA ILE A 16 -1.43 -12.94 -37.71
C ILE A 16 -0.39 -12.60 -36.64
N SER A 17 0.08 -11.36 -36.60
CA SER A 17 1.05 -10.94 -35.60
C SER A 17 0.44 -11.01 -34.18
N PRO A 18 1.27 -11.18 -33.13
CA PRO A 18 0.81 -11.15 -31.75
C PRO A 18 0.06 -9.86 -31.36
N PHE A 19 0.43 -8.73 -31.97
CA PHE A 19 -0.24 -7.44 -31.76
C PHE A 19 -1.64 -7.42 -32.39
N GLU A 20 -1.78 -7.85 -33.65
CA GLU A 20 -3.09 -7.96 -34.30
C GLU A 20 -4.00 -9.00 -33.61
N PHE A 21 -3.40 -10.06 -33.07
CA PHE A 21 -4.13 -11.06 -32.29
C PHE A 21 -4.66 -10.48 -30.98
N LYS A 22 -3.84 -9.70 -30.26
CA LYS A 22 -4.26 -8.98 -29.05
C LYS A 22 -5.44 -8.04 -29.34
N ASP A 23 -5.34 -7.22 -30.39
CA ASP A 23 -6.39 -6.24 -30.73
C ASP A 23 -7.72 -6.92 -31.04
N LYS A 24 -7.69 -8.04 -31.76
CA LYS A 24 -8.90 -8.84 -32.01
C LYS A 24 -9.50 -9.43 -30.73
N LEU A 25 -8.69 -9.88 -29.78
CA LEU A 25 -9.18 -10.37 -28.49
C LEU A 25 -9.83 -9.24 -27.67
N ILE A 26 -9.25 -8.04 -27.70
CA ILE A 26 -9.81 -6.85 -27.05
C ILE A 26 -11.17 -6.48 -27.67
N ASP A 27 -11.29 -6.50 -29.00
CA ASP A 27 -12.56 -6.21 -29.68
C ASP A 27 -13.66 -7.20 -29.28
N ILE A 28 -13.32 -8.49 -29.18
CA ILE A 28 -14.23 -9.54 -28.71
C ILE A 28 -14.65 -9.27 -27.26
N ALA A 29 -13.70 -8.95 -26.39
CA ALA A 29 -13.96 -8.66 -24.99
C ALA A 29 -14.85 -7.41 -24.83
N LYS A 30 -14.59 -6.34 -25.58
CA LYS A 30 -15.38 -5.08 -25.57
C LYS A 30 -16.81 -5.33 -26.04
N TYR A 31 -16.98 -6.07 -27.13
CA TYR A 31 -18.30 -6.45 -27.61
C TYR A 31 -19.07 -7.24 -26.55
N THR A 32 -18.44 -8.26 -25.96
CA THR A 32 -19.05 -9.10 -24.92
C THR A 32 -19.41 -8.28 -23.68
N ALA A 33 -18.54 -7.36 -23.28
CA ALA A 33 -18.79 -6.47 -22.15
C ALA A 33 -19.99 -5.56 -22.42
N LYS A 34 -20.06 -4.95 -23.62
CA LYS A 34 -21.20 -4.12 -24.04
C LYS A 34 -22.53 -4.89 -24.04
N GLU A 35 -22.57 -6.08 -24.61
CA GLU A 35 -23.79 -6.92 -24.64
C GLU A 35 -24.25 -7.33 -23.23
N ASN A 36 -23.31 -7.55 -22.30
CA ASN A 36 -23.61 -7.90 -20.91
C ASN A 36 -23.72 -6.68 -19.97
N ASN A 37 -23.71 -5.46 -20.51
CA ASN A 37 -23.68 -4.20 -19.76
C ASN A 37 -22.60 -4.16 -18.65
N ARG A 38 -21.41 -4.72 -18.96
CA ARG A 38 -20.21 -4.70 -18.12
C ARG A 38 -19.20 -3.70 -18.67
N GLU A 39 -18.49 -3.02 -17.79
CA GLU A 39 -17.36 -2.18 -18.17
C GLU A 39 -16.10 -3.05 -18.33
N LEU A 40 -15.44 -2.97 -19.48
CA LEU A 40 -14.15 -3.62 -19.70
C LEU A 40 -13.04 -2.59 -19.50
N LEU A 41 -12.36 -2.70 -18.36
CA LEU A 41 -11.16 -1.93 -18.07
C LEU A 41 -9.94 -2.72 -18.55
N ASP A 42 -9.31 -2.29 -19.65
CA ASP A 42 -8.11 -2.92 -20.19
C ASP A 42 -6.88 -2.03 -20.01
N ALA A 43 -6.08 -2.36 -19.00
CA ALA A 43 -4.75 -1.80 -18.78
C ALA A 43 -3.62 -2.80 -19.16
N GLY A 44 -3.96 -3.95 -19.76
CA GLY A 44 -3.02 -5.04 -20.03
C GLY A 44 -2.45 -5.71 -18.77
N ARG A 45 -3.13 -5.61 -17.63
CA ARG A 45 -2.69 -6.18 -16.33
C ARG A 45 -3.84 -6.95 -15.66
N GLY A 46 -3.53 -8.11 -15.10
CA GLY A 46 -4.47 -8.86 -14.25
C GLY A 46 -4.40 -8.35 -12.81
N ASN A 47 -5.54 -7.96 -12.24
CA ASN A 47 -5.60 -7.56 -10.84
C ASN A 47 -5.46 -8.81 -9.94
N PRO A 48 -4.55 -8.84 -8.96
CA PRO A 48 -4.47 -9.94 -8.00
C PRO A 48 -5.80 -10.14 -7.25
N ASN A 49 -6.14 -11.39 -6.95
CA ASN A 49 -7.32 -11.76 -6.15
C ASN A 49 -6.96 -12.07 -4.68
N TRP A 50 -5.81 -11.60 -4.22
CA TRP A 50 -5.30 -11.76 -2.86
C TRP A 50 -4.61 -10.47 -2.41
N THR A 51 -4.51 -10.26 -1.09
CA THR A 51 -3.82 -9.10 -0.51
C THR A 51 -2.92 -9.54 0.64
N CYS A 52 -1.87 -8.78 0.92
CA CYS A 52 -1.07 -8.94 2.14
C CYS A 52 -1.84 -8.30 3.31
N SER A 53 -2.54 -9.11 4.10
CA SER A 53 -3.36 -8.64 5.23
C SER A 53 -2.52 -8.10 6.37
N THR A 54 -1.43 -8.78 6.74
CA THR A 54 -0.61 -8.44 7.91
C THR A 54 -0.03 -7.02 7.85
N ALA A 55 0.46 -6.59 6.67
CA ALA A 55 0.95 -5.22 6.49
C ALA A 55 -0.18 -4.17 6.62
N ARG A 56 -1.40 -4.51 6.20
CA ARG A 56 -2.57 -3.63 6.34
C ARG A 56 -3.02 -3.54 7.79
N GLU A 57 -3.03 -4.66 8.51
CA GLU A 57 -3.32 -4.70 9.94
C GLU A 57 -2.32 -3.84 10.73
N ALA A 58 -1.02 -3.97 10.46
CA ALA A 58 0.01 -3.14 11.08
C ALA A 58 -0.19 -1.66 10.78
N PHE A 59 -0.55 -1.31 9.53
CA PHE A 59 -0.88 0.07 9.15
C PHE A 59 -2.05 0.63 9.95
N PHE A 60 -3.15 -0.11 10.10
CA PHE A 60 -4.30 0.35 10.87
C PHE A 60 -4.04 0.42 12.37
N THR A 61 -3.32 -0.55 12.94
CA THR A 61 -2.91 -0.53 14.35
C THR A 61 -1.98 0.65 14.64
N PHE A 62 -1.04 0.95 13.75
CA PHE A 62 -0.23 2.16 13.84
C PHE A 62 -1.08 3.44 13.71
N GLY A 63 -2.12 3.43 12.88
CA GLY A 63 -3.09 4.52 12.78
C GLY A 63 -3.82 4.79 14.11
N HIS A 64 -4.21 3.75 14.85
CA HIS A 64 -4.79 3.90 16.19
C HIS A 64 -3.81 4.54 17.18
N PHE A 65 -2.53 4.18 17.11
CA PHE A 65 -1.49 4.88 17.86
C PHE A 65 -1.40 6.36 17.48
N ALA A 66 -1.33 6.67 16.19
CA ALA A 66 -1.20 8.05 15.71
C ALA A 66 -2.39 8.94 16.14
N ILE A 67 -3.62 8.41 16.13
CA ILE A 67 -4.80 9.12 16.64
C ILE A 67 -4.71 9.34 18.16
N THR A 68 -4.13 8.39 18.90
CA THR A 68 -3.89 8.56 20.35
C THR A 68 -2.87 9.68 20.60
N GLU A 69 -1.85 9.77 19.75
CA GLU A 69 -0.83 10.83 19.81
C GLU A 69 -1.41 12.21 19.53
N THR A 70 -2.29 12.36 18.54
CA THR A 70 -2.94 13.65 18.25
C THR A 70 -3.79 14.14 19.43
N ARG A 71 -4.54 13.23 20.06
CA ARG A 71 -5.34 13.51 21.27
C ARG A 71 -4.50 13.84 22.49
N SER A 72 -3.30 13.27 22.60
CA SER A 72 -2.40 13.56 23.73
C SER A 72 -1.92 15.02 23.74
N ASN A 73 -1.91 15.68 22.59
CA ASN A 73 -1.52 17.07 22.42
C ASN A 73 -2.70 18.03 22.69
N TRP A 74 -3.82 17.80 22.02
CA TRP A 74 -5.07 18.54 22.22
C TRP A 74 -6.26 17.64 21.91
N ASP A 75 -7.31 17.73 22.71
CA ASP A 75 -8.53 16.93 22.55
C ASP A 75 -9.76 17.77 22.86
N LEU A 76 -10.61 17.97 21.84
CA LEU A 76 -11.94 18.54 21.93
C LEU A 76 -12.97 17.57 21.33
N GLY A 77 -12.88 16.29 21.71
CA GLY A 77 -13.76 15.20 21.33
C GLY A 77 -13.52 14.72 19.89
N HIS A 78 -14.08 15.44 18.92
CA HIS A 78 -13.93 15.13 17.49
C HIS A 78 -12.75 15.86 16.83
N LEU A 79 -12.20 16.87 17.50
CA LEU A 79 -11.02 17.61 17.06
C LEU A 79 -9.85 17.23 17.96
N ALA A 80 -8.70 16.96 17.34
CA ALA A 80 -7.47 16.63 18.03
C ALA A 80 -6.30 17.45 17.47
N GLY A 81 -5.19 17.47 18.20
CA GLY A 81 -3.97 18.17 17.80
C GLY A 81 -3.17 17.41 16.72
N MET A 82 -1.87 17.68 16.69
CA MET A 82 -0.90 16.98 15.82
C MET A 82 0.01 16.07 16.66
N PRO A 83 0.56 14.97 16.10
CA PRO A 83 1.52 14.12 16.80
C PRO A 83 2.73 14.93 17.29
N GLN A 84 3.27 14.59 18.46
CA GLN A 84 4.39 15.33 19.04
C GLN A 84 5.70 14.55 18.90
N LYS A 85 6.68 15.06 18.15
CA LYS A 85 7.93 14.35 17.86
C LYS A 85 8.68 13.86 19.10
N LYS A 86 8.85 14.71 20.11
CA LYS A 86 9.68 14.38 21.27
C LYS A 86 9.10 13.23 22.08
N GLY A 87 9.85 12.13 22.22
CA GLY A 87 9.50 10.94 22.98
C GLY A 87 8.39 10.09 22.36
N ILE A 88 8.08 10.29 21.07
CA ILE A 88 7.01 9.55 20.38
C ILE A 88 7.38 8.08 20.21
N LYS A 89 8.67 7.76 20.09
CA LYS A 89 9.16 6.38 20.02
C LYS A 89 8.82 5.60 21.28
N GLU A 90 9.09 6.16 22.47
CA GLU A 90 8.76 5.53 23.74
C GLU A 90 7.25 5.34 23.90
N ARG A 91 6.45 6.34 23.51
CA ARG A 91 4.98 6.24 23.56
C ARG A 91 4.45 5.19 22.59
N PHE A 92 5.03 5.06 21.40
CA PHE A 92 4.71 3.98 20.47
C PHE A 92 4.96 2.60 21.07
N PHE A 93 6.16 2.35 21.61
CA PHE A 93 6.45 1.05 22.22
C PHE A 93 5.57 0.76 23.44
N LYS A 94 5.24 1.78 24.23
CA LYS A 94 4.26 1.65 25.31
C LYS A 94 2.88 1.26 24.79
N PHE A 95 2.36 1.96 23.77
CA PHE A 95 1.08 1.65 23.13
C PHE A 95 1.04 0.22 22.63
N ILE A 96 2.09 -0.23 21.93
CA ILE A 96 2.18 -1.60 21.44
C ILE A 96 2.19 -2.63 22.58
N ASN A 97 2.94 -2.39 23.65
CA ASN A 97 2.98 -3.31 24.79
C ASN A 97 1.61 -3.43 25.49
N GLU A 98 0.87 -2.32 25.58
CA GLU A 98 -0.48 -2.29 26.16
C GLU A 98 -1.53 -2.90 25.23
N ASN A 99 -1.24 -3.00 23.92
CA ASN A 99 -2.18 -3.44 22.89
C ASN A 99 -1.60 -4.55 22.00
N ILE A 100 -0.79 -5.44 22.57
CA ILE A 100 -0.02 -6.43 21.81
C ILE A 100 -0.89 -7.44 21.05
N ASP A 101 -2.13 -7.61 21.50
CA ASP A 101 -3.13 -8.49 20.89
C ASP A 101 -3.85 -7.85 19.70
N MET A 102 -3.61 -6.57 19.40
CA MET A 102 -4.18 -5.94 18.19
C MET A 102 -3.60 -6.59 16.92
N PRO A 103 -4.42 -6.77 15.87
CA PRO A 103 -3.95 -7.27 14.59
C PRO A 103 -2.74 -6.47 14.07
N GLY A 104 -1.66 -7.16 13.69
CA GLY A 104 -0.46 -6.52 13.17
C GLY A 104 0.40 -5.73 14.17
N ALA A 105 0.09 -5.73 15.48
CA ALA A 105 0.88 -5.03 16.50
C ALA A 105 2.35 -5.46 16.53
N TYR A 106 2.61 -6.78 16.48
CA TYR A 106 3.96 -7.32 16.38
C TYR A 106 4.71 -6.81 15.14
N LEU A 107 4.06 -6.81 13.98
CA LEU A 107 4.69 -6.32 12.75
C LEU A 107 4.94 -4.80 12.82
N ALA A 108 4.02 -4.01 13.36
CA ALA A 108 4.22 -2.58 13.56
C ALA A 108 5.45 -2.30 14.45
N ARG A 109 5.59 -3.04 15.56
CA ARG A 109 6.77 -3.00 16.42
C ARG A 109 8.05 -3.33 15.67
N ASP A 110 8.02 -4.41 14.91
CA ASP A 110 9.19 -4.93 14.23
C ASP A 110 9.63 -4.02 13.07
N ILE A 111 8.70 -3.34 12.40
CA ILE A 111 9.01 -2.29 11.41
C ILE A 111 9.79 -1.13 12.06
N ILE A 112 9.33 -0.64 13.22
CA ILE A 112 10.02 0.44 13.93
C ILE A 112 11.40 -0.01 14.42
N ASN A 113 11.49 -1.20 15.01
CA ASN A 113 12.76 -1.80 15.43
C ASN A 113 13.72 -1.97 14.25
N PHE A 114 13.24 -2.40 13.09
CA PHE A 114 14.06 -2.54 11.89
C PHE A 114 14.61 -1.18 11.42
N GLY A 115 13.77 -0.14 11.36
CA GLY A 115 14.21 1.21 11.00
C GLY A 115 15.31 1.73 11.93
N ILE A 116 15.17 1.50 13.22
CA ILE A 116 16.15 1.96 14.23
C ILE A 116 17.43 1.11 14.17
N ASN A 117 17.30 -0.21 14.31
CA ASN A 117 18.44 -1.11 14.54
C ASN A 117 19.20 -1.43 13.26
N GLU A 118 18.50 -1.64 12.14
CA GLU A 118 19.12 -2.08 10.88
C GLU A 118 19.43 -0.91 9.95
N LEU A 119 18.58 0.14 9.96
CA LEU A 119 18.75 1.30 9.08
C LEU A 119 19.36 2.52 9.75
N GLY A 120 19.53 2.46 11.07
CA GLY A 120 20.16 3.50 11.89
C GLY A 120 19.34 4.80 11.92
N PHE A 121 18.01 4.69 11.93
CA PHE A 121 17.15 5.86 12.01
C PHE A 121 17.07 6.39 13.44
N ASP A 122 16.92 7.70 13.58
CA ASP A 122 16.46 8.26 14.85
C ASP A 122 15.01 7.82 15.09
N GLY A 123 14.75 7.22 16.25
CA GLY A 123 13.46 6.63 16.52
C GLY A 123 12.33 7.65 16.66
N ASP A 124 12.61 8.83 17.21
CA ASP A 124 11.60 9.88 17.34
C ASP A 124 11.32 10.52 15.99
N GLU A 125 12.34 10.79 15.17
CA GLU A 125 12.14 11.31 13.82
C GLU A 125 11.39 10.33 12.94
N PHE A 126 11.74 9.04 12.99
CA PHE A 126 11.12 8.03 12.16
C PHE A 126 9.66 7.78 12.53
N VAL A 127 9.37 7.57 13.82
CA VAL A 127 8.00 7.32 14.27
C VAL A 127 7.13 8.57 14.07
N HIS A 128 7.68 9.77 14.23
CA HIS A 128 6.98 11.01 13.92
C HIS A 128 6.65 11.14 12.43
N GLU A 129 7.60 10.89 11.53
CA GLU A 129 7.34 10.92 10.07
C GLU A 129 6.21 9.97 9.69
N LEU A 130 6.18 8.76 10.30
CA LEU A 130 5.11 7.79 10.07
C LEU A 130 3.77 8.25 10.65
N ALA A 131 3.75 8.81 11.86
CA ALA A 131 2.54 9.28 12.53
C ALA A 131 1.92 10.47 11.80
N ASP A 132 2.73 11.47 11.44
CA ASP A 132 2.32 12.61 10.63
C ASP A 132 1.80 12.15 9.25
N GLY A 133 2.52 11.24 8.60
CA GLY A 133 2.15 10.71 7.29
C GLY A 133 0.84 9.93 7.26
N ILE A 134 0.52 9.14 8.31
CA ILE A 134 -0.74 8.39 8.37
C ILE A 134 -1.93 9.25 8.78
N ILE A 135 -1.71 10.29 9.61
CA ILE A 135 -2.76 11.27 9.94
C ILE A 135 -3.08 12.14 8.71
N GLY A 136 -2.06 12.49 7.92
CA GLY A 136 -2.24 13.33 6.74
C GLY A 136 -2.61 14.77 7.09
N ASP A 137 -2.12 15.29 8.21
CA ASP A 137 -2.31 16.65 8.71
C ASP A 137 -1.36 17.67 8.09
N ASN A 138 -0.32 17.22 7.38
CA ASN A 138 0.64 18.06 6.68
C ASN A 138 0.77 17.69 5.18
N TYR A 139 1.18 18.67 4.37
CA TYR A 139 1.61 18.41 3.00
C TYR A 139 2.90 17.58 3.00
N PRO A 140 3.09 16.65 2.04
CA PRO A 140 4.31 15.87 1.95
C PRO A 140 5.55 16.77 1.83
N LEU A 141 6.55 16.54 2.70
CA LEU A 141 7.78 17.30 2.69
C LEU A 141 8.99 16.37 2.93
N PRO A 142 10.00 16.37 2.04
CA PRO A 142 10.07 17.06 0.74
C PRO A 142 8.98 16.61 -0.25
N ASP A 143 8.64 17.49 -1.22
CA ASP A 143 7.57 17.26 -2.21
C ASP A 143 7.67 15.91 -2.94
N ARG A 144 8.89 15.40 -3.13
CA ARG A 144 9.13 14.15 -3.87
C ARG A 144 8.79 12.91 -3.04
N MET A 145 9.32 12.81 -1.82
CA MET A 145 9.17 11.63 -0.96
C MET A 145 9.63 11.93 0.46
N LEU A 146 8.95 11.36 1.45
CA LEU A 146 9.36 11.46 2.85
C LEU A 146 10.75 10.80 3.08
N PRO A 147 11.66 11.42 3.86
CA PRO A 147 13.05 10.99 3.94
C PRO A 147 13.27 9.55 4.43
N HIS A 148 12.59 9.11 5.49
CA HIS A 148 12.75 7.74 5.98
C HIS A 148 12.09 6.73 5.02
N MET A 149 10.96 7.10 4.40
CA MET A 149 10.32 6.26 3.39
C MET A 149 11.20 6.03 2.16
N GLU A 150 11.91 7.06 1.71
CA GLU A 150 12.87 6.91 0.61
C GLU A 150 14.05 6.00 0.99
N LYS A 151 14.65 6.24 2.16
CA LYS A 151 15.80 5.46 2.62
C LYS A 151 15.43 3.99 2.85
N ASN A 152 14.19 3.71 3.25
CA ASN A 152 13.64 2.36 3.31
C ASN A 152 13.53 1.73 1.92
N SER A 153 12.90 2.42 0.97
CA SER A 153 12.65 1.88 -0.37
C SER A 153 13.93 1.58 -1.16
N THR A 154 15.00 2.34 -0.91
CA THR A 154 16.29 2.18 -1.60
C THR A 154 17.14 1.04 -1.03
N ARG A 155 16.85 0.60 0.20
CA ARG A 155 17.60 -0.45 0.90
C ARG A 155 16.91 -1.80 0.93
N LEU A 156 15.61 -1.86 0.58
CA LEU A 156 14.98 -3.12 0.25
C LEU A 156 15.75 -3.72 -0.93
N PRO A 157 16.38 -4.91 -0.80
CA PRO A 157 16.99 -5.54 -1.94
C PRO A 157 15.92 -5.66 -3.00
N SER A 158 16.15 -5.05 -4.17
CA SER A 158 15.35 -5.35 -5.35
C SER A 158 15.37 -6.87 -5.45
N SER A 159 14.23 -7.50 -5.18
CA SER A 159 14.06 -8.95 -5.25
C SER A 159 14.16 -9.35 -6.72
N ARG A 160 15.38 -9.29 -7.27
CA ARG A 160 15.85 -10.11 -8.37
C ARG A 160 16.39 -11.39 -7.73
N ASN A 161 15.52 -12.11 -7.02
CA ASN A 161 15.71 -13.54 -6.91
C ASN A 161 14.88 -14.12 -8.05
N GLU A 162 15.63 -14.68 -8.98
CA GLU A 162 15.17 -15.42 -10.14
C GLU A 162 14.11 -16.45 -9.73
N ILE A 163 13.10 -16.60 -10.60
CA ILE A 163 12.14 -17.71 -10.58
C ILE A 163 12.87 -18.99 -10.96
#